data_AF-D5UK79-F1
#
_entry.id   AF-D5UK79-F1
#
_cell.length_a   1.000
_cell.length_b   1.000
_cell.length_c   1.000
_cell.angle_alpha   90.00
_cell.angle_beta   90.00
_cell.angle_gamma   90.00
#
_symmetry.space_group_name_H-M   'P 1'
#
loop_
_entity.id
_entity.type
_entity.pdbx_description
1 polymer ?
#
loop_
_entity_poly.entity_id
_entity_poly.type
_entity_poly.pdbx_seq_one_letter_code
_entity_poly.pdbx_strand_id
1 'polypeptide(L)'
;MTVTETELPHGRLLPDLEPASWSRRVVAALLDSAVLGAVAWIVAGDGITAPSLQPTFDSGPADDAQPWTSSGVLVLAWLLMLVLQGLTGQTPGRRVVGITVVHAPVDGPVGGPPGVLRSLARWVAHLLDAILLIGYLRPLWHPEGRTFADGLLRTVVLRRAPRTDARGRAVTVVAWVVVAAGVLLGLRLGDAGGTTVDATARCPLAAQDPDAGLRVEDVSLMREVEWRQSQRLWPWDDGARRVESERLSLDVVWDGTDVEPQGPLVVRVTTGGVPVDHQAWGSDGFLSVPVEGAGPVDVEVLWRDRTLTSCTATLPAAG
;
A
#
# COMPACT_ATOMS: atom_id res chain seq x y z
N MET A 1 -28.04 -63.82 5.21
CA MET A 1 -28.06 -62.43 5.71
C MET A 1 -26.66 -61.89 5.52
N THR A 2 -26.38 -61.34 4.33
CA THR A 2 -25.06 -60.87 3.93
C THR A 2 -25.19 -59.37 3.67
N VAL A 3 -24.47 -58.60 4.48
CA VAL A 3 -24.33 -57.16 4.40
C VAL A 3 -23.53 -56.85 3.13
N THR A 4 -24.15 -56.17 2.15
CA THR A 4 -23.42 -55.58 1.04
C THR A 4 -22.87 -54.22 1.48
N GLU A 5 -21.56 -54.17 1.67
CA GLU A 5 -20.77 -52.94 1.72
C GLU A 5 -21.11 -52.07 0.50
N THR A 6 -21.55 -50.84 0.76
CA THR A 6 -21.59 -49.79 -0.26
C THR A 6 -20.34 -48.95 -0.06
N GLU A 7 -19.22 -49.42 -0.60
CA GLU A 7 -18.06 -48.54 -0.84
C GLU A 7 -18.46 -47.53 -1.93
N LEU A 8 -18.70 -46.28 -1.54
CA LEU A 8 -18.76 -45.16 -2.48
C LEU A 8 -17.32 -44.70 -2.72
N PRO A 9 -16.79 -44.81 -3.96
CA PRO A 9 -15.44 -44.36 -4.23
C PRO A 9 -15.36 -42.84 -4.16
N HIS A 10 -14.24 -42.38 -3.60
CA HIS A 10 -13.88 -40.98 -3.37
C HIS A 10 -14.12 -40.06 -4.57
N GLY A 11 -14.57 -38.83 -4.28
CA GLY A 11 -14.17 -37.66 -5.06
C GLY A 11 -15.02 -37.24 -6.26
N ARG A 12 -16.33 -37.45 -6.27
CA ARG A 12 -17.19 -36.73 -7.23
C ARG A 12 -17.78 -35.46 -6.62
N LEU A 13 -17.24 -34.32 -7.06
CA LEU A 13 -18.07 -33.12 -7.25
C LEU A 13 -19.39 -33.58 -7.91
N LEU A 14 -20.53 -33.08 -7.45
CA LEU A 14 -21.81 -33.33 -8.13
C LEU A 14 -21.60 -33.13 -9.65
N PRO A 15 -22.11 -34.02 -10.53
CA PRO A 15 -21.78 -34.08 -11.96
C PRO A 15 -21.98 -32.77 -12.75
N ASP A 16 -22.55 -31.74 -12.14
CA ASP A 16 -22.85 -30.42 -12.74
C ASP A 16 -21.91 -29.29 -12.26
N LEU A 17 -20.91 -29.55 -11.43
CA LEU A 17 -20.03 -28.51 -10.86
C LEU A 17 -18.69 -28.42 -11.62
N GLU A 18 -18.71 -27.71 -12.75
CA GLU A 18 -17.53 -27.44 -13.59
C GLU A 18 -16.56 -26.47 -12.87
N PRO A 19 -15.28 -26.85 -12.61
CA PRO A 19 -14.29 -25.93 -12.07
C PRO A 19 -14.08 -24.71 -12.99
N ALA A 20 -13.93 -23.52 -12.40
CA ALA A 20 -13.66 -22.31 -13.16
C ALA A 20 -12.24 -22.35 -13.77
N SER A 21 -12.17 -22.16 -15.09
CA SER A 21 -10.91 -21.98 -15.83
C SER A 21 -10.04 -20.86 -15.25
N TRP A 22 -8.72 -21.01 -15.31
CA TRP A 22 -7.75 -20.02 -14.81
C TRP A 22 -7.97 -18.61 -15.37
N SER A 23 -8.18 -18.46 -16.68
CA SER A 23 -8.37 -17.15 -17.32
C SER A 23 -9.60 -16.39 -16.80
N ARG A 24 -10.73 -17.08 -16.56
CA ARG A 24 -11.91 -16.46 -15.91
C ARG A 24 -11.60 -15.93 -14.52
N ARG A 25 -10.74 -16.62 -13.76
CA ARG A 25 -10.32 -16.16 -12.42
C ARG A 25 -9.48 -14.89 -12.52
N VAL A 26 -8.57 -14.83 -13.50
CA VAL A 26 -7.76 -13.63 -13.78
C VAL A 26 -8.65 -12.46 -14.20
N VAL A 27 -9.55 -12.66 -15.17
CA VAL A 27 -10.48 -11.60 -15.61
C VAL A 27 -11.36 -11.11 -14.47
N ALA A 28 -11.87 -12.02 -13.63
CA ALA A 28 -12.63 -11.63 -12.44
C ALA A 28 -11.79 -10.77 -11.47
N ALA A 29 -10.54 -11.15 -11.21
CA ALA A 29 -9.64 -10.40 -10.35
C ALA A 29 -9.34 -9.00 -10.93
N LEU A 30 -9.08 -8.89 -12.23
CA LEU A 30 -8.86 -7.61 -12.91
C LEU A 30 -10.10 -6.70 -12.84
N LEU A 31 -11.29 -7.25 -13.04
CA LEU A 31 -12.54 -6.50 -12.92
C LEU A 31 -12.79 -6.02 -11.48
N ASP A 32 -12.53 -6.87 -10.49
CA ASP A 32 -12.65 -6.48 -9.08
C ASP A 32 -11.63 -5.40 -8.71
N SER A 33 -10.39 -5.51 -9.18
CA SER A 33 -9.36 -4.48 -9.02
C SER A 33 -9.73 -3.17 -9.72
N ALA A 34 -10.33 -3.22 -10.92
CA ALA A 34 -10.79 -2.04 -11.63
C ALA A 34 -11.93 -1.32 -10.87
N VAL A 35 -12.85 -2.07 -10.26
CA VAL A 35 -13.91 -1.50 -9.41
C VAL A 35 -13.31 -0.79 -8.20
N LEU A 36 -12.40 -1.43 -7.48
CA LEU A 36 -11.76 -0.85 -6.31
C LEU A 36 -10.84 0.33 -6.67
N GLY A 37 -10.12 0.25 -7.80
CA GLY A 37 -9.29 1.33 -8.34
C GLY A 37 -10.11 2.53 -8.77
N ALA A 38 -11.26 2.33 -9.41
CA ALA A 38 -12.18 3.42 -9.74
C ALA A 38 -12.72 4.09 -8.48
N VAL A 39 -13.08 3.31 -7.45
CA VAL A 39 -13.51 3.88 -6.15
C VAL A 39 -12.38 4.67 -5.49
N ALA A 40 -11.14 4.15 -5.48
CA ALA A 40 -9.96 4.86 -4.96
C ALA A 40 -9.71 6.18 -5.68
N TRP A 41 -9.70 6.14 -7.02
CA TRP A 41 -9.49 7.33 -7.85
C TRP A 41 -10.57 8.40 -7.64
N ILE A 42 -11.85 7.99 -7.52
CA ILE A 42 -12.94 8.96 -7.25
C ILE A 42 -12.84 9.55 -5.85
N VAL A 43 -12.42 8.76 -4.86
CA VAL A 43 -12.37 9.18 -3.45
C VAL A 43 -11.17 10.06 -3.14
N ALA A 44 -10.01 9.79 -3.76
CA ALA A 44 -8.74 10.40 -3.36
C ALA A 44 -7.74 10.63 -4.51
N GLY A 45 -8.10 10.36 -5.77
CA GLY A 45 -7.22 10.61 -6.92
C GLY A 45 -6.02 9.66 -7.00
N ASP A 46 -4.86 10.20 -7.38
CA ASP A 46 -3.58 9.49 -7.54
C ASP A 46 -2.72 9.45 -6.26
N GLY A 47 -3.07 10.25 -5.25
CA GLY A 47 -2.36 10.30 -3.96
C GLY A 47 -2.67 9.15 -3.00
N ILE A 48 -3.43 8.13 -3.42
CA ILE A 48 -3.70 6.95 -2.59
C ILE A 48 -3.55 5.67 -3.42
N THR A 49 -3.00 4.64 -2.78
CA THR A 49 -3.00 3.30 -3.35
C THR A 49 -4.43 2.75 -3.43
N ALA A 50 -4.71 1.87 -4.39
CA ALA A 50 -6.01 1.22 -4.51
C ALA A 50 -6.07 -0.07 -3.67
N PRO A 51 -7.20 -0.35 -2.97
CA PRO A 51 -7.37 -1.63 -2.28
C PRO A 51 -7.45 -2.80 -3.28
N SER A 52 -7.02 -3.99 -2.85
CA SER A 52 -7.05 -5.21 -3.67
C SER A 52 -7.63 -6.43 -2.92
N LEU A 53 -8.38 -7.26 -3.65
CA LEU A 53 -8.88 -8.56 -3.16
C LEU A 53 -7.89 -9.71 -3.40
N GLN A 54 -6.70 -9.39 -3.91
CA GLN A 54 -5.54 -10.26 -3.94
C GLN A 54 -4.44 -9.55 -3.15
N PRO A 55 -3.85 -10.17 -2.12
CA PRO A 55 -2.72 -9.57 -1.44
C PRO A 55 -1.60 -9.32 -2.45
N THR A 56 -1.12 -8.09 -2.51
CA THR A 56 0.02 -7.68 -3.34
C THR A 56 1.18 -7.36 -2.42
N PHE A 57 2.39 -7.75 -2.82
CA PHE A 57 3.60 -7.17 -2.24
C PHE A 57 3.83 -5.85 -2.95
N ASP A 58 3.55 -4.76 -2.24
CA ASP A 58 3.94 -3.46 -2.76
C ASP A 58 5.47 -3.41 -2.78
N SER A 59 6.01 -3.30 -3.98
CA SER A 59 7.46 -3.29 -4.25
C SER A 59 7.83 -2.15 -5.21
N GLY A 60 6.88 -1.25 -5.49
CA GLY A 60 7.17 -0.01 -6.18
C GLY A 60 8.01 0.91 -5.29
N PRO A 61 8.73 1.88 -5.87
CA PRO A 61 9.16 3.02 -5.07
C PRO A 61 7.91 3.58 -4.39
N ALA A 62 8.03 3.94 -3.12
CA ALA A 62 7.02 4.72 -2.44
C ALA A 62 6.98 6.09 -3.13
N ASP A 63 6.33 6.16 -4.30
CA ASP A 63 5.70 7.39 -4.73
C ASP A 63 4.78 7.80 -3.56
N ASP A 64 4.72 9.09 -3.24
CA ASP A 64 4.13 9.69 -2.04
C ASP A 64 2.63 9.36 -1.77
N ALA A 65 2.07 8.35 -2.44
CA ALA A 65 0.74 7.82 -2.26
C ALA A 65 0.56 7.17 -0.89
N GLN A 66 -0.47 7.63 -0.17
CA GLN A 66 -0.84 7.05 1.11
C GLN A 66 -1.38 5.62 0.92
N PRO A 67 -1.26 4.75 1.94
CA PRO A 67 -1.89 3.43 1.91
C PRO A 67 -3.41 3.58 1.88
N TRP A 68 -4.13 2.76 1.11
CA TRP A 68 -5.59 2.78 1.04
C TRP A 68 -6.27 2.61 2.41
N THR A 69 -5.58 1.99 3.36
CA THR A 69 -6.03 1.81 4.75
C THR A 69 -6.13 3.12 5.54
N SER A 70 -5.51 4.20 5.06
CA SER A 70 -5.69 5.55 5.61
C SER A 70 -7.08 6.15 5.34
N SER A 71 -7.79 5.64 4.33
CA SER A 71 -9.15 6.08 3.98
C SER A 71 -10.21 5.12 4.50
N GLY A 72 -11.03 5.58 5.46
CA GLY A 72 -12.15 4.81 5.99
C GLY A 72 -13.17 4.40 4.92
N VAL A 73 -13.34 5.20 3.85
CA VAL A 73 -14.22 4.88 2.71
C VAL A 73 -13.67 3.70 1.91
N LEU A 74 -12.37 3.67 1.65
CA LEU A 74 -11.72 2.57 0.92
C LEU A 74 -11.68 1.28 1.74
N VAL A 75 -11.45 1.40 3.06
CA VAL A 75 -11.59 0.28 3.99
C VAL A 75 -13.00 -0.29 3.97
N LEU A 76 -14.01 0.57 4.00
CA LEU A 76 -15.41 0.13 3.92
C LEU A 76 -15.71 -0.54 2.57
N ALA A 77 -15.26 0.02 1.44
CA ALA A 77 -15.46 -0.57 0.12
C ALA A 77 -14.83 -1.96 0.01
N TRP A 78 -13.59 -2.13 0.51
CA TRP A 78 -12.91 -3.41 0.56
C TRP A 78 -13.63 -4.42 1.47
N LEU A 79 -14.09 -3.99 2.65
CA LEU A 79 -14.86 -4.82 3.58
C LEU A 79 -16.19 -5.28 2.96
N LEU A 80 -16.89 -4.41 2.23
CA LEU A 80 -18.13 -4.76 1.54
C LEU A 80 -17.90 -5.79 0.44
N MET A 81 -16.82 -5.64 -0.32
CA MET A 81 -16.37 -6.63 -1.30
C MET A 81 -16.09 -8.01 -0.67
N LEU A 82 -15.41 -8.01 0.49
CA LEU A 82 -15.11 -9.21 1.26
C LEU A 82 -16.39 -9.87 1.82
N VAL A 83 -17.30 -9.06 2.37
CA VAL A 83 -18.59 -9.53 2.89
C VAL A 83 -19.44 -10.10 1.76
N LEU A 84 -19.48 -9.44 0.61
CA LEU A 84 -20.20 -9.92 -0.57
C LEU A 84 -19.67 -11.28 -1.04
N GLN A 85 -18.34 -11.44 -1.11
CA GLN A 85 -17.70 -12.73 -1.39
C GLN A 85 -18.06 -13.77 -0.33
N GLY A 86 -18.02 -13.41 0.95
CA GLY A 86 -18.30 -14.33 2.05
C GLY A 86 -19.74 -14.83 2.07
N LEU A 87 -20.70 -13.93 1.84
CA LEU A 87 -22.13 -14.22 1.91
C LEU A 87 -22.70 -14.82 0.62
N THR A 88 -22.08 -14.57 -0.53
CA THR A 88 -22.62 -14.99 -1.84
C THR A 88 -21.68 -15.86 -2.67
N GLY A 89 -20.41 -15.96 -2.29
CA GLY A 89 -19.36 -16.58 -3.10
C GLY A 89 -18.90 -15.70 -4.28
N GLN A 90 -19.53 -14.55 -4.50
CA GLN A 90 -19.36 -13.75 -5.71
C GLN A 90 -19.01 -12.30 -5.40
N THR A 91 -18.12 -11.76 -6.21
CA THR A 91 -17.77 -10.34 -6.34
C THR A 91 -18.37 -9.79 -7.65
N PRO A 92 -18.39 -8.47 -7.93
CA PRO A 92 -18.85 -7.95 -9.22
C PRO A 92 -18.12 -8.58 -10.41
N GLY A 93 -16.78 -8.66 -10.39
CA GLY A 93 -15.99 -9.28 -11.45
C GLY A 93 -16.33 -10.76 -11.64
N ARG A 94 -16.53 -11.50 -10.53
CA ARG A 94 -16.96 -12.91 -10.60
C ARG A 94 -18.38 -13.09 -11.12
N ARG A 95 -19.30 -12.17 -10.82
CA ARG A 95 -20.66 -12.17 -11.41
C ARG A 95 -20.60 -12.00 -12.91
N VAL A 96 -19.79 -11.06 -13.40
CA VAL A 96 -19.61 -10.77 -14.84
C VAL A 96 -19.12 -12.01 -15.59
N VAL A 97 -18.12 -12.73 -15.04
CA VAL A 97 -17.57 -13.93 -15.71
C VAL A 97 -18.29 -15.24 -15.34
N GLY A 98 -19.32 -15.19 -14.49
CA GLY A 98 -20.14 -16.35 -14.12
C GLY A 98 -19.42 -17.41 -13.28
N ILE A 99 -18.64 -17.00 -12.29
CA ILE A 99 -17.94 -17.91 -11.36
C ILE A 99 -18.28 -17.62 -9.90
N THR A 100 -18.14 -18.60 -9.03
CA THR A 100 -18.41 -18.46 -7.59
C THR A 100 -17.39 -19.24 -6.77
N VAL A 101 -16.98 -18.67 -5.64
CA VAL A 101 -16.24 -19.37 -4.60
C VAL A 101 -17.24 -20.08 -3.71
N VAL A 102 -16.99 -21.35 -3.38
CA VAL A 102 -17.80 -22.13 -2.45
C VAL A 102 -16.90 -22.87 -1.47
N HIS A 103 -17.47 -23.26 -0.34
CA HIS A 103 -16.80 -24.18 0.57
C HIS A 103 -16.87 -25.61 0.02
N ALA A 104 -15.73 -26.29 -0.05
CA ALA A 104 -15.60 -27.67 -0.50
C ALA A 104 -14.68 -28.44 0.46
N PRO A 105 -15.25 -29.12 1.48
CA PRO A 105 -14.52 -30.06 2.33
C PRO A 105 -13.88 -31.20 1.52
N VAL A 106 -12.88 -31.86 2.09
CA VAL A 106 -12.18 -32.99 1.44
C VAL A 106 -13.12 -34.19 1.24
N ASP A 107 -13.89 -34.54 2.27
CA ASP A 107 -14.76 -35.72 2.29
C ASP A 107 -16.24 -35.36 2.47
N GLY A 108 -16.66 -34.20 1.97
CA GLY A 108 -18.01 -33.67 2.18
C GLY A 108 -18.63 -33.07 0.93
N PRO A 109 -19.96 -32.88 0.92
CA PRO A 109 -20.63 -32.23 -0.20
C PRO A 109 -20.14 -30.79 -0.34
N VAL A 110 -20.05 -30.33 -1.59
CA VAL A 110 -19.82 -28.91 -1.89
C VAL A 110 -20.93 -28.09 -1.25
N GLY A 111 -20.54 -27.19 -0.37
CA GLY A 111 -21.44 -26.35 0.40
C GLY A 111 -21.82 -25.05 -0.32
N GLY A 112 -22.47 -24.17 0.44
CA GLY A 112 -22.80 -22.83 0.00
C GLY A 112 -21.60 -21.87 -0.01
N PRO A 113 -21.88 -20.55 0.04
CA PRO A 113 -20.87 -19.51 0.15
C PRO A 113 -19.86 -19.79 1.28
N PRO A 114 -18.58 -19.40 1.12
CA PRO A 114 -17.52 -19.75 2.06
C PRO A 114 -17.68 -19.14 3.46
N GLY A 115 -18.45 -18.06 3.61
CA GLY A 115 -18.51 -17.24 4.82
C GLY A 115 -17.46 -16.13 4.84
N VAL A 116 -17.72 -15.09 5.62
CA VAL A 116 -16.86 -13.88 5.68
C VAL A 116 -15.49 -14.21 6.30
N LEU A 117 -15.46 -14.88 7.46
CA LEU A 117 -14.21 -15.26 8.13
C LEU A 117 -13.32 -16.16 7.25
N ARG A 118 -13.91 -17.15 6.58
CA ARG A 118 -13.17 -18.00 5.65
C ARG A 118 -12.68 -17.22 4.42
N SER A 119 -13.46 -16.25 3.94
CA SER A 119 -13.04 -15.38 2.85
C SER A 119 -11.86 -14.48 3.24
N LEU A 120 -11.85 -13.97 4.47
CA LEU A 120 -10.72 -13.21 5.01
C LEU A 120 -9.48 -14.08 5.17
N ALA A 121 -9.63 -15.25 5.80
CA ALA A 121 -8.54 -16.20 5.95
C ALA A 121 -7.99 -16.68 4.60
N ARG A 122 -8.85 -16.82 3.58
CA ARG A 122 -8.44 -17.12 2.20
C ARG A 122 -7.65 -15.98 1.57
N TRP A 123 -8.06 -14.73 1.81
CA TRP A 123 -7.29 -13.56 1.36
C TRP A 123 -5.90 -13.54 1.99
N VAL A 124 -5.77 -13.81 3.30
CA VAL A 124 -4.47 -13.93 3.97
C VAL A 124 -3.66 -15.09 3.41
N ALA A 125 -4.28 -16.25 3.18
CA ALA A 125 -3.58 -17.43 2.64
C ALA A 125 -3.10 -17.24 1.20
N HIS A 126 -3.71 -16.34 0.42
CA HIS A 126 -3.19 -15.97 -0.90
C HIS A 126 -1.82 -15.27 -0.82
N LEU A 127 -1.38 -14.83 0.36
CA LEU A 127 0.01 -14.38 0.55
C LEU A 127 1.01 -15.50 0.24
N LEU A 128 0.66 -16.76 0.54
CA LEU A 128 1.46 -17.93 0.15
C LEU A 128 1.52 -18.08 -1.36
N ASP A 129 0.39 -17.85 -2.05
CA ASP A 129 0.35 -17.87 -3.51
C ASP A 129 1.21 -16.74 -4.10
N ALA A 130 1.23 -15.57 -3.46
CA ALA A 130 2.05 -14.42 -3.85
C ALA A 130 3.55 -14.62 -3.62
N ILE A 131 3.95 -15.24 -2.50
CA ILE A 131 5.37 -15.53 -2.22
C ILE A 131 5.89 -16.57 -3.20
N LEU A 132 5.11 -17.63 -3.44
CA LEU A 132 5.56 -18.75 -4.25
C LEU A 132 5.40 -18.52 -5.75
N LEU A 133 4.58 -17.54 -6.17
CA LEU A 133 4.15 -17.17 -7.53
C LEU A 133 3.45 -18.29 -8.31
N ILE A 134 4.00 -19.50 -8.26
CA ILE A 134 3.46 -20.75 -8.79
C ILE A 134 2.08 -21.08 -8.21
N GLY A 135 1.77 -20.56 -7.00
CA GLY A 135 0.46 -20.74 -6.37
C GLY A 135 -0.70 -20.17 -7.20
N TYR A 136 -0.48 -19.06 -7.90
CA TYR A 136 -1.46 -18.48 -8.82
C TYR A 136 -1.64 -19.29 -10.10
N LEU A 137 -0.64 -20.07 -10.51
CA LEU A 137 -0.69 -20.91 -11.70
C LEU A 137 -1.24 -22.31 -11.40
N ARG A 138 -1.22 -22.74 -10.12
CA ARG A 138 -1.70 -24.05 -9.65
C ARG A 138 -3.05 -24.51 -10.23
N PRO A 139 -4.07 -23.63 -10.43
CA PRO A 139 -5.32 -24.04 -11.06
C PRO A 139 -5.19 -24.62 -12.48
N LEU A 140 -4.07 -24.42 -13.18
CA LEU A 140 -3.85 -24.95 -14.52
C LEU A 140 -3.63 -26.47 -14.54
N TRP A 141 -3.09 -27.06 -13.47
CA TRP A 141 -2.82 -28.50 -13.37
C TRP A 141 -3.50 -29.20 -12.20
N HIS A 142 -4.06 -28.45 -11.24
CA HIS A 142 -4.80 -29.05 -10.14
C HIS A 142 -6.16 -29.61 -10.64
N PRO A 143 -6.53 -30.87 -10.31
CA PRO A 143 -7.76 -31.50 -10.82
C PRO A 143 -9.04 -30.68 -10.56
N GLU A 144 -9.11 -30.03 -9.40
CA GLU A 144 -10.23 -29.16 -9.01
C GLU A 144 -9.97 -27.66 -9.23
N GLY A 145 -8.84 -27.29 -9.87
CA GLY A 145 -8.48 -25.91 -10.13
C GLY A 145 -8.24 -25.06 -8.87
N ARG A 146 -7.64 -25.60 -7.80
CA ARG A 146 -7.41 -24.88 -6.52
C ARG A 146 -6.05 -24.19 -6.50
N THR A 147 -5.96 -22.97 -5.95
CA THR A 147 -4.67 -22.38 -5.51
C THR A 147 -4.21 -23.01 -4.18
N PHE A 148 -3.05 -22.64 -3.62
CA PHE A 148 -2.66 -23.13 -2.29
C PHE A 148 -3.63 -22.61 -1.22
N ALA A 149 -4.03 -21.33 -1.31
CA ALA A 149 -5.05 -20.76 -0.43
C ALA A 149 -6.38 -21.52 -0.49
N ASP A 150 -6.85 -21.85 -1.70
CA ASP A 150 -8.08 -22.63 -1.88
C ASP A 150 -7.97 -24.03 -1.25
N GLY A 151 -6.81 -24.68 -1.37
CA GLY A 151 -6.54 -25.96 -0.70
C GLY A 151 -6.59 -25.86 0.82
N LEU A 152 -5.89 -24.87 1.40
CA LEU A 152 -5.80 -24.65 2.84
C LEU A 152 -7.17 -24.32 3.46
N LEU A 153 -7.96 -23.48 2.79
CA LEU A 153 -9.24 -23.01 3.30
C LEU A 153 -10.42 -23.88 2.89
N ARG A 154 -10.16 -25.00 2.20
CA ARG A 154 -11.18 -25.92 1.69
C ARG A 154 -12.21 -25.16 0.87
N THR A 155 -11.75 -24.38 -0.10
CA THR A 155 -12.59 -23.67 -1.06
C THR A 155 -12.27 -24.11 -2.47
N VAL A 156 -13.27 -23.99 -3.34
CA VAL A 156 -13.12 -24.21 -4.78
C VAL A 156 -13.89 -23.13 -5.52
N VAL A 157 -13.42 -22.77 -6.71
CA VAL A 157 -14.13 -21.83 -7.58
C VAL A 157 -14.73 -22.58 -8.74
N LEU A 158 -16.05 -22.46 -8.86
CA LEU A 158 -16.85 -23.19 -9.81
C LEU A 158 -17.47 -22.23 -10.80
N ARG A 159 -17.70 -22.71 -12.01
CA ARG A 159 -18.57 -22.05 -12.97
C ARG A 159 -19.99 -22.16 -12.44
N ARG A 160 -20.67 -21.02 -12.30
CA ARG A 160 -22.06 -20.98 -11.88
C ARG A 160 -22.73 -19.81 -12.57
N ALA A 161 -23.77 -20.10 -13.36
CA ALA A 161 -24.63 -19.06 -13.87
C ALA A 161 -25.14 -18.22 -12.67
N PRO A 162 -25.22 -16.88 -12.76
CA PRO A 162 -25.65 -16.03 -11.65
C PRO A 162 -27.08 -16.32 -11.20
N ARG A 163 -27.29 -17.36 -10.39
CA ARG A 163 -28.54 -17.55 -9.65
C ARG A 163 -28.42 -16.73 -8.38
N THR A 164 -28.71 -15.44 -8.50
CA THR A 164 -28.86 -14.58 -7.32
C THR A 164 -30.21 -14.92 -6.69
N ASP A 165 -30.19 -15.57 -5.54
CA ASP A 165 -31.37 -15.63 -4.68
C ASP A 165 -31.72 -14.21 -4.18
N ALA A 166 -32.93 -14.03 -3.64
CA ALA A 166 -33.40 -12.72 -3.17
C ALA A 166 -32.43 -12.11 -2.14
N ARG A 167 -31.83 -12.96 -1.29
CA ARG A 167 -30.83 -12.56 -0.28
C ARG A 167 -29.54 -12.04 -0.92
N GLY A 168 -29.01 -12.74 -1.93
CA GLY A 168 -27.83 -12.30 -2.67
C GLY A 168 -28.06 -10.98 -3.42
N ARG A 169 -29.27 -10.76 -3.96
CA ARG A 169 -29.64 -9.47 -4.58
C ARG A 169 -29.66 -8.35 -3.53
N ALA A 170 -30.33 -8.56 -2.40
CA ALA A 170 -30.42 -7.57 -1.33
C ALA A 170 -29.03 -7.18 -0.80
N VAL A 171 -28.16 -8.16 -0.52
CA VAL A 171 -26.78 -7.89 -0.06
C VAL A 171 -25.98 -7.11 -1.11
N THR A 172 -26.15 -7.44 -2.40
CA THR A 172 -25.47 -6.73 -3.48
C THR A 172 -25.95 -5.27 -3.57
N VAL A 173 -27.27 -5.05 -3.55
CA VAL A 173 -27.85 -3.70 -3.61
C VAL A 173 -27.39 -2.86 -2.43
N VAL A 174 -27.46 -3.40 -1.20
CA VAL A 174 -27.01 -2.69 0.00
C VAL A 174 -25.52 -2.34 -0.10
N ALA A 175 -24.67 -3.28 -0.52
CA ALA A 175 -23.25 -3.01 -0.70
C ALA A 175 -22.99 -1.86 -1.70
N TRP A 176 -23.66 -1.86 -2.85
CA TRP A 176 -23.55 -0.78 -3.84
C TRP A 176 -24.07 0.55 -3.32
N VAL A 177 -25.19 0.57 -2.59
CA VAL A 177 -25.73 1.80 -1.98
C VAL A 177 -24.75 2.37 -0.95
N VAL A 178 -24.14 1.53 -0.11
CA VAL A 178 -23.17 1.98 0.89
C VAL A 178 -21.88 2.48 0.23
N VAL A 179 -21.37 1.79 -0.80
CA VAL A 179 -20.22 2.28 -1.58
C VAL A 179 -20.54 3.61 -2.25
N ALA A 180 -21.70 3.74 -2.90
CA ALA A 180 -22.10 4.98 -3.56
C ALA A 180 -22.26 6.13 -2.56
N ALA A 181 -22.84 5.88 -1.39
CA ALA A 181 -22.93 6.88 -0.32
C ALA A 181 -21.55 7.27 0.21
N GLY A 182 -20.64 6.31 0.41
CA GLY A 182 -19.26 6.54 0.83
C GLY A 182 -18.47 7.35 -0.20
N VAL A 183 -18.62 7.04 -1.49
CA VAL A 183 -18.03 7.79 -2.61
C VAL A 183 -18.58 9.21 -2.64
N LEU A 184 -19.91 9.40 -2.56
CA LEU A 184 -20.53 10.72 -2.52
C LEU A 184 -20.07 11.55 -1.31
N LEU A 185 -19.89 10.92 -0.15
CA LEU A 185 -19.35 11.57 1.04
C LEU A 185 -17.87 11.93 0.86
N GLY A 186 -17.07 11.02 0.29
CA GLY A 186 -15.66 11.27 -0.06
C GLY A 186 -15.52 12.47 -0.99
N LEU A 187 -16.35 12.56 -2.03
CA LEU A 187 -16.39 13.72 -2.93
C LEU A 187 -16.76 15.05 -2.24
N ARG A 188 -17.43 15.01 -1.09
CA ARG A 188 -17.82 16.22 -0.32
C ARG A 188 -16.75 16.65 0.69
N LEU A 189 -15.88 15.73 1.09
CA LEU A 189 -14.84 15.95 2.10
C LEU A 189 -13.41 15.88 1.52
N GLY A 190 -13.28 15.56 0.23
CA GLY A 190 -12.04 15.22 -0.45
C GLY A 190 -11.14 16.43 -0.69
N ASP A 191 -10.44 16.85 0.34
CA ASP A 191 -9.11 17.40 0.17
C ASP A 191 -8.14 16.23 0.11
N ALA A 192 -7.42 16.08 -1.01
CA ALA A 192 -6.22 15.24 -1.02
C ALA A 192 -5.07 16.10 -0.54
N GLY A 193 -4.22 15.58 0.33
CA GLY A 193 -3.02 16.27 0.76
C GLY A 193 -1.95 15.28 1.14
N GLY A 194 -0.71 15.72 1.03
CA GLY A 194 0.46 14.91 1.33
C GLY A 194 1.67 15.79 1.56
N THR A 195 2.73 15.20 2.08
CA THR A 195 4.05 15.82 2.13
C THR A 195 4.91 15.25 1.01
N THR A 196 5.64 16.12 0.31
CA THR A 196 6.55 15.72 -0.77
C THR A 196 7.81 16.55 -0.68
N VAL A 197 8.96 15.98 -1.02
CA VAL A 197 10.20 16.76 -1.17
C VAL A 197 10.17 17.42 -2.55
N ASP A 198 9.98 18.73 -2.58
CA ASP A 198 9.90 19.50 -3.84
C ASP A 198 11.28 19.94 -4.35
N ALA A 199 12.25 20.14 -3.43
CA ALA A 199 13.60 20.52 -3.81
C ALA A 199 14.64 19.94 -2.86
N THR A 200 15.81 19.59 -3.43
CA THR A 200 16.99 19.14 -2.69
C THR A 200 18.23 19.85 -3.23
N ALA A 201 19.09 20.32 -2.34
CA ALA A 201 20.38 20.89 -2.68
C ALA A 201 21.47 20.20 -1.85
N ARG A 202 22.41 19.52 -2.53
CA ARG A 202 23.59 18.95 -1.88
C ARG A 202 24.63 20.03 -1.64
N CYS A 203 25.19 20.02 -0.45
CA CYS A 203 26.21 20.95 0.00
C CYS A 203 27.60 20.47 -0.45
N PRO A 204 28.40 21.29 -1.15
CA PRO A 204 29.76 20.90 -1.51
C PRO A 204 30.65 20.92 -0.27
N LEU A 205 30.98 19.73 0.24
CA LEU A 205 31.80 19.59 1.46
C LEU A 205 33.23 20.09 1.23
N ALA A 206 33.73 20.92 2.15
CA ALA A 206 35.14 21.26 2.21
C ALA A 206 35.99 20.02 2.55
N ALA A 207 37.28 20.08 2.23
CA ALA A 207 38.24 19.03 2.55
C ALA A 207 38.19 18.66 4.04
N GLN A 208 38.06 17.36 4.31
CA GLN A 208 37.90 16.82 5.66
C GLN A 208 39.25 16.38 6.24
N ASP A 209 39.39 16.47 7.56
CA ASP A 209 40.54 15.94 8.28
C ASP A 209 40.55 14.39 8.22
N PRO A 210 41.52 13.76 7.54
CA PRO A 210 41.56 12.31 7.39
C PRO A 210 41.81 11.58 8.72
N ASP A 211 42.38 12.26 9.72
CA ASP A 211 42.76 11.67 11.01
C ASP A 211 41.64 11.80 12.08
N ALA A 212 40.49 12.37 11.71
CA ALA A 212 39.41 12.66 12.65
C ALA A 212 38.61 11.42 13.12
N GLY A 213 38.72 10.29 12.41
CA GLY A 213 38.01 9.04 12.72
C GLY A 213 36.50 9.06 12.42
N LEU A 214 35.99 10.17 11.87
CA LEU A 214 34.62 10.35 11.42
C LEU A 214 34.63 11.09 10.09
N ARG A 215 33.85 10.63 9.12
CA ARG A 215 33.78 11.19 7.77
C ARG A 215 32.34 11.57 7.44
N VAL A 216 32.12 12.85 7.13
CA VAL A 216 30.83 13.34 6.65
C VAL A 216 30.65 12.87 5.20
N GLU A 217 29.58 12.13 4.94
CA GLU A 217 29.31 11.56 3.61
C GLU A 217 28.48 12.51 2.75
N ASP A 218 27.41 13.06 3.33
CA ASP A 218 26.49 13.95 2.65
C ASP A 218 25.93 15.00 3.61
N VAL A 219 25.73 16.20 3.08
CA VAL A 219 24.98 17.27 3.74
C VAL A 219 24.00 17.78 2.68
N SER A 220 22.71 17.55 2.91
CA SER A 220 21.67 17.90 1.95
C SER A 220 20.60 18.77 2.59
N LEU A 221 20.30 19.89 1.94
CA LEU A 221 19.21 20.77 2.30
C LEU A 221 17.98 20.36 1.49
N MET A 222 16.89 20.09 2.18
CA MET A 222 15.64 19.58 1.62
C MET A 222 14.50 20.53 1.94
N ARG A 223 13.59 20.72 0.97
CA ARG A 223 12.30 21.39 1.19
C ARG A 223 11.19 20.37 1.06
N GLU A 224 10.60 20.03 2.20
CA GLU A 224 9.35 19.29 2.26
C GLU A 224 8.20 20.30 2.15
N VAL A 225 7.30 20.06 1.20
CA VAL A 225 6.08 20.85 1.04
C VAL A 225 4.90 19.98 1.43
N GLU A 226 4.08 20.50 2.33
CA GLU A 226 2.76 19.97 2.58
C GLU A 226 1.81 20.61 1.57
N TRP A 227 1.23 19.79 0.70
CA TRP A 227 0.30 20.25 -0.31
C TRP A 227 -1.10 19.77 -0.01
N ARG A 228 -2.07 20.58 -0.44
CA ARG A 228 -3.50 20.26 -0.41
C ARG A 228 -4.12 20.59 -1.75
N GLN A 229 -4.92 19.67 -2.25
CA GLN A 229 -5.62 19.79 -3.51
C GLN A 229 -7.10 19.48 -3.27
N SER A 230 -7.95 20.46 -3.58
CA SER A 230 -9.40 20.25 -3.53
C SER A 230 -9.82 19.38 -4.70
N GLN A 231 -10.43 18.22 -4.42
CA GLN A 231 -10.87 17.31 -5.48
C GLN A 231 -12.21 17.80 -6.06
N ARG A 232 -12.16 18.46 -7.22
CA ARG A 232 -13.34 18.85 -8.00
C ARG A 232 -13.46 17.95 -9.23
N LEU A 233 -14.67 17.48 -9.51
CA LEU A 233 -15.00 16.59 -10.64
C LEU A 233 -14.75 17.19 -12.04
N TRP A 234 -14.34 18.45 -12.15
CA TRP A 234 -14.14 19.15 -13.41
C TRP A 234 -12.76 19.81 -13.45
N PRO A 235 -11.96 19.60 -14.51
CA PRO A 235 -10.67 20.24 -14.66
C PRO A 235 -10.90 21.73 -14.97
N TRP A 236 -10.77 22.56 -13.94
CA TRP A 236 -10.48 23.98 -14.10
C TRP A 236 -9.00 24.16 -13.76
N ASP A 237 -8.33 25.12 -14.39
CA ASP A 237 -6.90 25.41 -14.18
C ASP A 237 -6.55 25.73 -12.70
N ASP A 238 -7.54 26.01 -11.87
CA ASP A 238 -7.40 26.30 -10.44
C ASP A 238 -7.17 25.04 -9.56
N GLY A 239 -7.07 23.85 -10.17
CA GLY A 239 -6.83 22.57 -9.48
C GLY A 239 -5.38 22.33 -9.04
N ALA A 240 -4.53 23.36 -9.10
CA ALA A 240 -3.14 23.28 -8.67
C ALA A 240 -3.03 22.87 -7.20
N ARG A 241 -2.09 21.97 -6.90
CA ARG A 241 -1.69 21.65 -5.52
C ARG A 241 -1.37 22.97 -4.81
N ARG A 242 -2.13 23.31 -3.77
CA ARG A 242 -1.84 24.47 -2.95
C ARG A 242 -0.85 24.05 -1.88
N VAL A 243 0.31 24.69 -1.85
CA VAL A 243 1.28 24.53 -0.75
C VAL A 243 0.66 25.17 0.49
N GLU A 244 0.38 24.37 1.52
CA GLU A 244 -0.14 24.85 2.80
C GLU A 244 0.99 25.21 3.76
N SER A 245 2.04 24.39 3.78
CA SER A 245 3.21 24.62 4.60
C SER A 245 4.48 24.18 3.89
N GLU A 246 5.57 24.88 4.18
CA GLU A 246 6.91 24.53 3.72
C GLU A 246 7.77 24.30 4.95
N ARG A 247 8.48 23.17 4.97
CA ARG A 247 9.47 22.86 5.99
C ARG A 247 10.81 22.64 5.32
N LEU A 248 11.82 23.36 5.80
CA LEU A 248 13.20 23.16 5.40
C LEU A 248 13.88 22.27 6.44
N SER A 249 14.56 21.23 5.98
CA SER A 249 15.38 20.38 6.82
C SER A 249 16.76 20.22 6.20
N LEU A 250 17.77 20.18 7.06
CA LEU A 250 19.14 19.87 6.71
C LEU A 250 19.47 18.48 7.23
N ASP A 251 19.76 17.58 6.32
CA ASP A 251 20.11 16.20 6.60
C ASP A 251 21.63 16.03 6.48
N VAL A 252 22.27 15.59 7.56
CA VAL A 252 23.71 15.35 7.66
C VAL A 252 23.93 13.87 7.91
N VAL A 253 24.68 13.21 7.02
CA VAL A 253 25.02 11.78 7.09
C VAL A 253 26.52 11.63 7.26
N TRP A 254 26.95 10.72 8.13
CA TRP A 254 28.37 10.43 8.34
C TRP A 254 28.61 8.95 8.63
N ASP A 255 29.83 8.52 8.33
CA ASP A 255 30.34 7.20 8.65
C ASP A 255 31.52 7.30 9.61
N GLY A 256 31.70 6.29 10.46
CA GLY A 256 32.74 6.23 11.48
C GLY A 256 33.08 4.78 11.81
N THR A 257 34.32 4.39 11.55
CA THR A 257 34.77 3.00 11.72
C THR A 257 35.27 2.67 13.12
N ASP A 258 35.59 3.68 13.95
CA ASP A 258 36.11 3.52 15.33
C ASP A 258 35.53 4.58 16.28
N VAL A 259 34.20 4.62 16.40
CA VAL A 259 33.50 5.56 17.30
C VAL A 259 33.51 5.03 18.74
N GLU A 260 34.66 5.12 19.41
CA GLU A 260 34.76 4.90 20.86
C GLU A 260 33.93 5.99 21.57
N PRO A 261 33.14 5.65 22.60
CA PRO A 261 31.88 6.34 22.84
C PRO A 261 32.09 7.74 23.45
N GLN A 262 31.18 8.66 23.14
CA GLN A 262 30.77 9.85 23.93
C GLN A 262 31.22 11.26 23.49
N GLY A 263 31.69 11.49 22.27
CA GLY A 263 31.77 12.87 21.74
C GLY A 263 30.46 13.29 21.05
N PRO A 264 29.86 14.46 21.36
CA PRO A 264 28.79 15.01 20.54
C PRO A 264 29.38 15.50 19.21
N LEU A 265 28.81 15.06 18.10
CA LEU A 265 28.94 15.73 16.82
C LEU A 265 28.06 16.97 16.88
N VAL A 266 28.64 18.15 16.68
CA VAL A 266 27.89 19.41 16.67
C VAL A 266 27.70 19.84 15.22
N VAL A 267 26.46 19.97 14.79
CA VAL A 267 26.10 20.58 13.51
C VAL A 267 25.63 21.99 13.82
N ARG A 268 26.48 22.97 13.50
CA ARG A 268 26.16 24.38 13.61
C ARG A 268 25.55 24.86 12.29
N VAL A 269 24.31 25.30 12.38
CA VAL A 269 23.56 25.84 11.24
C VAL A 269 23.43 27.35 11.42
N THR A 270 23.88 28.11 10.43
CA THR A 270 23.79 29.57 10.44
C THR A 270 22.84 30.02 9.34
N THR A 271 21.74 30.65 9.75
CA THR A 271 20.76 31.27 8.85
C THR A 271 20.65 32.75 9.20
N GLY A 272 20.72 33.63 8.19
CA GLY A 272 20.64 35.08 8.41
C GLY A 272 21.70 35.65 9.37
N GLY A 273 22.81 34.94 9.57
CA GLY A 273 23.88 35.31 10.51
C GLY A 273 23.68 34.88 11.97
N VAL A 274 22.64 34.10 12.29
CA VAL A 274 22.42 33.55 13.63
C VAL A 274 22.81 32.06 13.65
N PRO A 275 23.88 31.68 14.37
CA PRO A 275 24.28 30.28 14.50
C PRO A 275 23.43 29.55 15.55
N VAL A 276 22.97 28.36 15.21
CA VAL A 276 22.26 27.43 16.12
C VAL A 276 22.98 26.09 16.09
N ASP A 277 23.33 25.58 17.27
CA ASP A 277 24.06 24.33 17.43
C ASP A 277 23.10 23.18 17.70
N HIS A 278 23.18 22.14 16.87
CA HIS A 278 22.47 20.88 17.04
C HIS A 278 23.47 19.78 17.34
N GLN A 279 23.10 18.85 18.22
CA GLN A 279 24.01 17.79 18.66
C GLN A 279 23.45 16.42 18.33
N ALA A 280 24.32 15.54 17.86
CA ALA A 280 24.05 14.12 17.66
C ALA A 280 25.20 13.29 18.26
N TRP A 281 24.96 12.02 18.50
CA TRP A 281 26.04 11.11 18.87
C TRP A 281 26.73 10.62 17.61
N GLY A 282 28.07 10.53 17.61
CA GLY A 282 28.79 10.01 16.44
C GLY A 282 28.35 8.61 15.99
N SER A 283 27.72 7.83 16.87
CA SER A 283 27.13 6.53 16.57
C SER A 283 25.82 6.58 15.78
N ASP A 284 25.14 7.72 15.72
CA ASP A 284 23.82 7.84 15.11
C ASP A 284 23.88 7.77 13.58
N GLY A 285 25.02 8.14 12.99
CA GLY A 285 25.28 8.14 11.54
C GLY A 285 24.44 9.15 10.74
N PHE A 286 23.50 9.82 11.40
CA PHE A 286 22.55 10.74 10.78
C PHE A 286 22.01 11.77 11.77
N LEU A 287 21.78 13.00 11.29
CA LEU A 287 21.06 14.05 11.99
C LEU A 287 20.22 14.85 10.98
N SER A 288 18.95 15.05 11.29
CA SER A 288 18.07 15.98 10.58
C SER A 288 17.79 17.20 11.44
N VAL A 289 18.02 18.39 10.88
CA VAL A 289 17.90 19.67 11.57
C VAL A 289 16.86 20.56 10.88
N PRO A 290 15.86 21.10 11.59
CA PRO A 290 14.95 22.07 11.00
C PRO A 290 15.68 23.39 10.72
N VAL A 291 15.44 23.97 9.55
CA VAL A 291 16.05 25.23 9.11
C VAL A 291 14.97 26.29 8.93
N GLU A 292 15.21 27.50 9.41
CA GLU A 292 14.30 28.63 9.20
C GLU A 292 14.79 29.55 8.08
N GLY A 293 13.88 29.91 7.17
CA GLY A 293 14.13 30.86 6.08
C GLY A 293 14.71 30.24 4.80
N ALA A 294 14.34 30.81 3.65
CA ALA A 294 14.70 30.33 2.31
C ALA A 294 16.06 30.85 1.80
N GLY A 295 16.90 31.38 2.69
CA GLY A 295 18.20 31.95 2.35
C GLY A 295 19.31 30.90 2.20
N PRO A 296 20.55 31.33 1.89
CA PRO A 296 21.70 30.45 2.01
C PRO A 296 21.87 29.98 3.46
N VAL A 297 22.19 28.71 3.61
CA VAL A 297 22.37 28.04 4.90
C VAL A 297 23.83 27.65 5.01
N ASP A 298 24.55 28.28 5.94
CA ASP A 298 25.92 27.93 6.22
C ASP A 298 25.95 26.83 7.28
N VAL A 299 26.71 25.77 7.00
CA VAL A 299 26.78 24.58 7.84
C VAL A 299 28.22 24.35 8.24
N GLU A 300 28.45 24.19 9.53
CA GLU A 300 29.72 23.73 10.09
C GLU A 300 29.47 22.44 10.88
N VAL A 301 30.23 21.39 10.55
CA VAL A 301 30.19 20.14 11.30
C VAL A 301 31.45 20.08 12.17
N LEU A 302 31.24 20.01 13.49
CA LEU A 302 32.31 19.96 14.47
C LEU A 302 32.33 18.60 15.17
N TRP A 303 33.53 18.08 15.37
CA TRP A 303 33.80 16.87 16.13
C TRP A 303 34.89 17.16 17.14
N ARG A 304 34.61 16.92 18.43
CA ARG A 304 35.55 17.20 19.53
C ARG A 304 36.10 18.64 19.46
N ASP A 305 35.19 19.60 19.24
CA ASP A 305 35.47 21.03 19.13
C ASP A 305 36.38 21.44 17.95
N ARG A 306 36.56 20.56 16.96
CA ARG A 306 37.28 20.86 15.70
C ARG A 306 36.32 20.80 14.52
N THR A 307 36.40 21.79 13.64
CA THR A 307 35.67 21.77 12.37
C THR A 307 36.17 20.63 11.49
N LEU A 308 35.30 19.66 11.20
CA LEU A 308 35.55 18.57 10.26
C LEU A 308 35.35 19.03 8.82
N THR A 309 34.26 19.76 8.58
CA THR A 309 33.92 20.31 7.29
C THR A 309 33.01 21.50 7.47
N SER A 310 32.98 22.36 6.46
CA SER A 310 32.00 23.43 6.34
C SER A 310 31.54 23.50 4.90
N CYS A 311 30.33 23.98 4.70
CA CYS A 311 29.75 24.17 3.38
C CYS A 311 28.58 25.14 3.44
N THR A 312 28.17 25.66 2.29
CA THR A 312 26.98 26.50 2.14
C THR A 312 26.00 25.80 1.21
N ALA A 313 24.78 25.57 1.68
CA ALA A 313 23.69 25.02 0.88
C ALA A 313 22.71 26.14 0.50
N THR A 314 22.18 26.10 -0.71
CA THR A 314 21.14 27.03 -1.15
C THR A 314 20.16 26.28 -2.03
N LEU A 315 18.89 26.33 -1.67
CA LEU A 315 17.86 25.73 -2.50
C LEU A 315 17.60 26.57 -3.75
N PRO A 316 17.26 25.93 -4.88
CA PRO A 316 16.76 26.66 -6.02
C PRO A 316 15.48 27.43 -5.65
N ALA A 317 15.32 28.63 -6.23
CA ALA A 317 14.09 29.39 -6.08
C ALA A 317 12.89 28.53 -6.52
N ALA A 318 11.79 28.60 -5.77
CA ALA A 318 10.54 27.97 -6.17
C ALA A 318 10.10 28.55 -7.54
N GLY A 319 9.87 27.67 -8.51
CA GLY A 319 9.47 28.03 -9.88
C GLY A 319 7.97 28.21 -10.04
#